data_AF-A0AB38A524-F1
#
_entry.id   AF-A0AB38A524-F1
#
_cell.length_a   1.000
_cell.length_b   1.000
_cell.length_c   1.000
_cell.angle_alpha   90.00
_cell.angle_beta   90.00
_cell.angle_gamma   90.00
#
_symmetry.space_group_name_H-M   'P 1'
#
loop_
_entity.id
_entity.type
_entity.pdbx_description
1 polymer ?
#
loop_
_entity_poly.entity_id
_entity_poly.type
_entity_poly.pdbx_seq_one_letter_code
_entity_poly.pdbx_strand_id
1 'polypeptide(L)'
;MMTTSAFEILGPIMVGPSSSHTAGAARLSLVARSLVNAPLKSVRFILHNSFSHTYRGHGSDRALVAGILGLMPDDTRMRNSFALAEEAKVAVEFVEAGDDPGLHPNTVDICMTCTDGNTLEVRGESLGGGRVRLSSINGVEVDLTGDYPTLFVGHWDRPGVLASLTGFFASSKANIATIRTYRTSKGGRAYTIIETDEVLPESALDSIRSMDNVVETALVKVPGTSEVAPDAQLHYGFDNGAELLALCEKADKTIGEVMALREAELDNADLASQQQRMAHVADVMEEETTKPLVEPQLSLGGFLNGQAKAVANHTARYAPTLLGETLSSAVARAMAVLERSAAMGVIVAAPTAGSAGVVPGAVLASAKAQGASQQDLLNALWNSAAIGAIISRNATVAGAEGGCQAEVGAAAAMAASALVELHDGTPKQALEAASIAIANLLGLVCDPVRGLVEFPCQDRNAIGVSDAFSAAQLALSNVGCPVPFDEAVSVMYSVGKAIPTTLRETALGGLAQAPSCLACSGCH
;
A
#
# COMPACT_ATOMS: atom_id res chain seq x y z
N MET A 1 19.33 0.58 7.66
CA MET A 1 18.95 -0.69 7.04
C MET A 1 17.44 -0.72 6.92
N MET A 2 16.94 -0.98 5.73
CA MET A 2 15.52 -1.00 5.42
C MET A 2 14.87 -2.22 6.06
N THR A 3 13.73 -2.04 6.72
CA THR A 3 12.92 -3.13 7.31
C THR A 3 11.58 -3.34 6.60
N THR A 4 11.30 -2.59 5.54
CA THR A 4 10.09 -2.78 4.71
C THR A 4 10.07 -4.20 4.13
N SER A 5 8.98 -4.92 4.36
CA SER A 5 8.77 -6.26 3.80
C SER A 5 8.57 -6.20 2.28
N ALA A 6 9.00 -7.23 1.55
CA ALA A 6 8.64 -7.43 0.15
C ALA A 6 7.12 -7.37 -0.06
N PHE A 7 6.36 -7.91 0.89
CA PHE A 7 4.91 -7.99 0.83
C PHE A 7 4.21 -6.68 1.20
N GLU A 8 4.94 -5.64 1.61
CA GLU A 8 4.42 -4.27 1.70
C GLU A 8 4.55 -3.53 0.36
N ILE A 9 5.44 -3.99 -0.52
CA ILE A 9 5.74 -3.37 -1.82
C ILE A 9 5.09 -4.11 -2.98
N LEU A 10 5.15 -5.44 -2.95
CA LEU A 10 4.66 -6.34 -3.99
C LEU A 10 3.92 -7.47 -3.32
N GLY A 11 2.75 -7.15 -2.77
CA GLY A 11 2.08 -8.11 -1.90
C GLY A 11 0.97 -7.62 -1.01
N PRO A 12 0.69 -6.32 -0.81
CA PRO A 12 -0.57 -5.97 -0.18
C PRO A 12 -1.69 -6.47 -1.09
N ILE A 13 -2.21 -7.65 -0.76
CA ILE A 13 -3.43 -8.20 -1.33
C ILE A 13 -4.53 -7.36 -0.70
N MET A 14 -5.29 -6.68 -1.54
CA MET A 14 -6.27 -5.71 -1.08
C MET A 14 -7.38 -5.54 -2.11
N VAL A 15 -8.53 -5.08 -1.64
CA VAL A 15 -9.59 -4.58 -2.50
C VAL A 15 -9.19 -3.20 -3.04
N GLY A 16 -9.23 -3.04 -4.37
CA GLY A 16 -9.05 -1.74 -5.03
C GLY A 16 -10.21 -0.76 -4.77
N PRO A 17 -10.16 0.48 -5.28
CA PRO A 17 -9.21 0.96 -6.30
C PRO A 17 -7.92 1.60 -5.78
N SER A 18 -7.80 1.93 -4.49
CA SER A 18 -6.71 2.78 -3.99
C SER A 18 -6.05 2.22 -2.73
N SER A 19 -4.71 2.18 -2.70
CA SER A 19 -3.97 1.72 -1.51
C SER A 19 -4.10 2.70 -0.35
N SER A 20 -4.15 4.00 -0.61
CA SER A 20 -4.31 5.04 0.42
C SER A 20 -5.78 5.19 0.83
N HIS A 21 -6.67 5.34 -0.14
CA HIS A 21 -8.06 5.70 0.07
C HIS A 21 -8.98 4.50 0.30
N THR A 22 -8.59 3.28 -0.10
CA THR A 22 -9.37 2.05 0.14
C THR A 22 -8.71 1.19 1.20
N ALA A 23 -7.52 0.62 0.94
CA ALA A 23 -6.86 -0.27 1.90
C ALA A 23 -6.45 0.47 3.19
N GLY A 24 -5.82 1.64 3.07
CA GLY A 24 -5.45 2.47 4.22
C GLY A 24 -6.67 2.90 5.03
N ALA A 25 -7.77 3.29 4.38
CA ALA A 25 -9.01 3.64 5.06
C ALA A 25 -9.64 2.44 5.80
N ALA A 26 -9.66 1.26 5.19
CA ALA A 26 -10.10 0.03 5.85
C ALA A 26 -9.22 -0.32 7.05
N ARG A 27 -7.89 -0.25 6.91
CA ARG A 27 -6.92 -0.48 7.99
C ARG A 27 -7.14 0.50 9.14
N LEU A 28 -7.23 1.80 8.86
CA LEU A 28 -7.50 2.83 9.88
C LEU A 28 -8.77 2.51 10.69
N SER A 29 -9.85 2.20 9.99
CA SER A 29 -11.13 1.92 10.63
C SER A 29 -11.10 0.60 11.41
N LEU A 30 -10.37 -0.40 10.93
CA LEU A 30 -10.16 -1.67 11.64
C LEU A 30 -9.32 -1.49 12.91
N VAL A 31 -8.27 -0.67 12.85
CA VAL A 31 -7.46 -0.32 14.02
C VAL A 31 -8.31 0.46 15.02
N ALA A 32 -9.07 1.47 14.57
CA ALA A 32 -10.00 2.20 15.44
C ALA A 32 -11.04 1.28 16.08
N ARG A 33 -11.58 0.31 15.31
CA ARG A 33 -12.50 -0.72 15.83
C ARG A 33 -11.85 -1.57 16.92
N SER A 34 -10.57 -1.91 16.81
CA SER A 34 -9.85 -2.73 17.79
C SER A 34 -9.71 -2.06 19.16
N LEU A 35 -9.84 -0.73 19.22
CA LEU A 35 -9.77 0.02 20.48
C LEU A 35 -11.06 -0.07 21.31
N VAL A 36 -12.15 -0.59 20.74
CA VAL A 36 -13.44 -0.78 21.45
C VAL A 36 -13.84 -2.26 21.49
N ASN A 37 -14.17 -2.76 22.68
CA ASN A 37 -14.56 -4.17 22.86
C ASN A 37 -16.07 -4.41 22.70
N ALA A 38 -16.90 -3.38 22.89
CA ALA A 38 -18.36 -3.51 22.85
C ALA A 38 -18.92 -3.47 21.41
N PRO A 39 -20.11 -4.04 21.16
CA PRO A 39 -20.80 -3.88 19.89
C PRO A 39 -21.08 -2.41 19.56
N LEU A 40 -20.97 -2.04 18.28
CA LEU A 40 -21.27 -0.68 17.82
C LEU A 40 -22.77 -0.46 17.68
N LYS A 41 -23.21 0.73 18.09
CA LYS A 41 -24.54 1.26 17.82
C LYS A 41 -24.51 2.21 16.64
N SER A 42 -23.50 3.08 16.60
CA SER A 42 -23.32 4.05 15.51
C SER A 42 -21.87 4.45 15.35
N VAL A 43 -21.53 4.90 14.14
CA VAL A 43 -20.25 5.52 13.80
C VAL A 43 -20.48 6.74 12.93
N ARG A 44 -19.70 7.80 13.18
CA ARG A 44 -19.64 8.99 12.33
C ARG A 44 -18.21 9.19 11.86
N PHE A 45 -18.03 9.29 10.54
CA PHE A 45 -16.75 9.57 9.90
C PHE A 45 -16.69 11.03 9.47
N ILE A 46 -15.69 11.78 9.93
CA ILE A 46 -15.46 13.16 9.54
C ILE A 46 -14.23 13.18 8.64
N LEU A 47 -14.42 13.50 7.37
CA LEU A 47 -13.40 13.43 6.33
C LEU A 47 -12.80 14.81 6.08
N HIS A 48 -11.47 14.87 6.03
CA HIS A 48 -10.72 16.11 5.82
C HIS A 48 -9.92 16.04 4.52
N ASN A 49 -9.58 17.21 3.95
CA ASN A 49 -8.67 17.34 2.81
C ASN A 49 -9.04 16.40 1.63
N SER A 50 -8.08 15.67 1.07
CA SER A 50 -8.27 14.74 -0.06
C SER A 50 -9.35 13.70 0.19
N PHE A 51 -9.45 13.18 1.41
CA PHE A 51 -10.52 12.25 1.78
C PHE A 51 -11.90 12.92 1.64
N SER A 52 -12.06 14.17 2.07
CA SER A 52 -13.32 14.90 1.93
C SER A 52 -13.78 15.01 0.47
N HIS A 53 -12.83 15.20 -0.46
CA HIS A 53 -13.15 15.45 -1.87
C HIS A 53 -13.33 14.18 -2.71
N THR A 54 -12.64 13.08 -2.37
CA THR A 54 -12.53 11.90 -3.25
C THR A 54 -13.14 10.61 -2.69
N TYR A 55 -13.64 10.62 -1.45
CA TYR A 55 -14.01 9.38 -0.75
C TYR A 55 -15.03 8.49 -1.47
N ARG A 56 -15.98 9.04 -2.22
CA ARG A 56 -16.94 8.25 -3.00
C ARG A 56 -16.29 7.59 -4.21
N GLY A 57 -15.44 8.33 -4.93
CA GLY A 57 -14.77 7.86 -6.15
C GLY A 57 -13.73 6.78 -5.87
N HIS A 58 -13.05 6.88 -4.73
CA HIS A 58 -12.08 5.88 -4.28
C HIS A 58 -12.71 4.76 -3.42
N GLY A 59 -14.02 4.79 -3.17
CA GLY A 59 -14.69 3.82 -2.31
C GLY A 59 -14.23 3.86 -0.84
N SER A 60 -13.66 4.98 -0.37
CA SER A 60 -13.25 5.13 1.03
C SER A 60 -14.43 5.06 1.97
N ASP A 61 -15.60 5.53 1.56
CA ASP A 61 -16.84 5.33 2.31
C ASP A 61 -17.05 3.85 2.66
N ARG A 62 -17.01 3.00 1.64
CA ARG A 62 -17.19 1.56 1.76
C ARG A 62 -16.07 0.93 2.56
N ALA A 63 -14.83 1.35 2.35
CA ALA A 63 -13.67 0.85 3.07
C ALA A 63 -13.71 1.17 4.57
N LEU A 64 -14.06 2.42 4.93
CA LEU A 64 -14.22 2.83 6.33
C LEU A 64 -15.32 2.04 7.03
N VAL A 65 -16.46 1.84 6.36
CA VAL A 65 -17.55 1.00 6.88
C VAL A 65 -17.14 -0.47 6.94
N ALA A 66 -16.37 -0.99 5.99
CA ALA A 66 -15.89 -2.36 6.03
C ALA A 66 -14.96 -2.59 7.22
N GLY A 67 -13.97 -1.71 7.42
CA GLY A 67 -13.02 -1.82 8.51
C GLY A 67 -13.69 -1.70 9.88
N ILE A 68 -14.68 -0.80 10.05
CA ILE A 68 -15.39 -0.65 11.33
C ILE A 68 -16.21 -1.90 11.68
N LEU A 69 -16.66 -2.64 10.67
CA LEU A 69 -17.36 -3.92 10.81
C LEU A 69 -16.40 -5.11 11.03
N GLY A 70 -15.09 -4.87 11.04
CA GLY A 70 -14.08 -5.91 11.25
C GLY A 70 -13.63 -6.62 9.97
N LEU A 71 -13.97 -6.11 8.79
CA LEU A 71 -13.51 -6.69 7.52
C LEU A 71 -12.06 -6.30 7.24
N MET A 72 -11.30 -7.27 6.74
CA MET A 72 -9.90 -7.06 6.35
C MET A 72 -9.80 -6.31 5.00
N PRO A 73 -8.66 -5.67 4.70
CA PRO A 73 -8.48 -4.90 3.47
C PRO A 73 -8.64 -5.69 2.17
N ASP A 74 -8.49 -7.02 2.20
CA ASP A 74 -8.66 -7.97 1.10
C ASP A 74 -10.05 -8.63 1.04
N ASP A 75 -10.96 -8.27 1.96
CA ASP A 75 -12.28 -8.88 2.01
C ASP A 75 -13.19 -8.37 0.88
N THR A 76 -13.51 -9.24 -0.07
CA THR A 76 -14.40 -8.95 -1.22
C THR A 76 -15.77 -8.38 -0.83
N ARG A 77 -16.24 -8.62 0.40
CA ARG A 77 -17.52 -8.07 0.89
C ARG A 77 -17.47 -6.57 1.12
N MET A 78 -16.28 -5.95 1.13
CA MET A 78 -16.09 -4.50 1.29
C MET A 78 -16.96 -3.68 0.33
N ARG A 79 -17.15 -4.14 -0.91
CA ARG A 79 -18.02 -3.47 -1.89
C ARG A 79 -19.46 -3.26 -1.41
N ASN A 80 -19.94 -4.14 -0.53
CA ASN A 80 -21.30 -4.17 0.00
C ASN A 80 -21.38 -3.75 1.48
N SER A 81 -20.35 -3.06 2.00
CA SER A 81 -20.22 -2.78 3.43
C SER A 81 -21.38 -1.99 4.04
N PHE A 82 -22.04 -1.11 3.28
CA PHE A 82 -23.26 -0.42 3.73
C PHE A 82 -24.42 -1.38 4.03
N ALA A 83 -24.66 -2.36 3.17
CA ALA A 83 -25.70 -3.37 3.41
C ALA A 83 -25.35 -4.24 4.64
N LEU A 84 -24.07 -4.53 4.84
CA LEU A 84 -23.60 -5.24 6.04
C LEU A 84 -23.78 -4.40 7.32
N ALA A 85 -23.57 -3.08 7.24
CA ALA A 85 -23.82 -2.18 8.37
C ALA A 85 -25.30 -2.14 8.75
N GLU A 86 -26.20 -2.11 7.76
CA GLU A 86 -27.65 -2.20 7.98
C GLU A 86 -28.04 -3.53 8.63
N GLU A 87 -27.50 -4.66 8.15
CA GLU A 87 -27.72 -5.99 8.74
C GLU A 87 -27.22 -6.07 10.19
N ALA A 88 -26.05 -5.49 10.46
CA ALA A 88 -25.46 -5.37 11.79
C ALA A 88 -26.15 -4.32 12.68
N LYS A 89 -27.11 -3.55 12.15
CA LYS A 89 -27.82 -2.45 12.83
C LYS A 89 -26.88 -1.35 13.36
N VAL A 90 -25.80 -1.08 12.64
CA VAL A 90 -24.87 0.01 12.93
C VAL A 90 -25.27 1.23 12.10
N ALA A 91 -25.67 2.33 12.75
CA ALA A 91 -25.95 3.57 12.05
C ALA A 91 -24.64 4.24 11.59
N VAL A 92 -24.57 4.64 10.32
CA VAL A 92 -23.37 5.23 9.71
C VAL A 92 -23.69 6.65 9.24
N GLU A 93 -22.81 7.59 9.57
CA GLU A 93 -22.87 8.99 9.12
C GLU A 93 -21.51 9.42 8.55
N PHE A 94 -21.54 10.20 7.46
CA PHE A 94 -20.35 10.84 6.88
C PHE A 94 -20.51 12.36 6.90
N VAL A 95 -19.45 13.05 7.32
CA VAL A 95 -19.37 14.51 7.38
C VAL A 95 -18.15 14.97 6.60
N GLU A 96 -18.36 15.86 5.64
CA GLU A 96 -17.30 16.51 4.87
C GLU A 96 -16.85 17.77 5.64
N ALA A 97 -15.65 17.77 6.23
CA ALA A 97 -15.13 18.89 7.02
C ALA A 97 -14.40 19.94 6.18
N GLY A 98 -14.04 19.62 4.94
CA GLY A 98 -13.28 20.51 4.04
C GLY A 98 -11.77 20.44 4.27
N ASP A 99 -11.07 21.52 3.88
CA ASP A 99 -9.61 21.57 3.87
C ASP A 99 -9.02 22.19 5.15
N ASP A 100 -8.06 21.50 5.75
CA ASP A 100 -7.19 21.98 6.83
C ASP A 100 -5.72 21.73 6.45
N PRO A 101 -4.95 22.79 6.13
CA PRO A 101 -3.54 22.69 5.78
C PRO A 101 -2.64 22.13 6.89
N GLY A 102 -3.11 22.12 8.15
CA GLY A 102 -2.38 21.55 9.28
C GLY A 102 -2.48 20.03 9.38
N LEU A 103 -3.40 19.40 8.64
CA LEU A 103 -3.63 17.96 8.66
C LEU A 103 -3.00 17.26 7.46
N HIS A 104 -2.72 15.97 7.60
CA HIS A 104 -2.33 15.14 6.47
C HIS A 104 -3.44 15.17 5.39
N PRO A 105 -3.12 15.10 4.08
CA PRO A 105 -4.14 15.12 3.02
C PRO A 105 -5.20 14.04 3.15
N ASN A 106 -4.86 12.89 3.72
CA ASN A 106 -5.73 11.73 3.87
C ASN A 106 -6.11 11.51 5.35
N THR A 107 -6.86 12.45 5.94
CA THR A 107 -7.21 12.42 7.37
C THR A 107 -8.70 12.14 7.59
N VAL A 108 -9.01 11.32 8.59
CA VAL A 108 -10.39 11.02 9.03
C VAL A 108 -10.49 11.01 10.56
N ASP A 109 -11.53 11.62 11.11
CA ASP A 109 -11.96 11.37 12.49
C ASP A 109 -13.07 10.32 12.52
N ILE A 110 -12.90 9.31 13.37
CA ILE A 110 -13.81 8.18 13.53
C ILE A 110 -14.44 8.28 14.92
N CYS A 111 -15.69 8.75 14.98
CA CYS A 111 -16.45 8.87 16.21
C CYS A 111 -17.36 7.65 16.38
N MET A 112 -17.04 6.78 17.34
CA MET A 112 -17.78 5.56 17.63
C MET A 112 -18.68 5.72 18.86
N THR A 113 -19.86 5.12 18.82
CA THR A 113 -20.73 4.93 19.99
C THR A 113 -21.12 3.46 20.09
N CYS A 114 -20.81 2.85 21.23
CA CYS A 114 -21.09 1.46 21.53
C CYS A 114 -22.49 1.28 22.15
N THR A 115 -23.00 0.05 22.15
CA THR A 115 -24.32 -0.28 22.70
C THR A 115 -24.42 -0.12 24.22
N ASP A 116 -23.29 -0.19 24.92
CA ASP A 116 -23.17 0.04 26.37
C ASP A 116 -23.09 1.54 26.74
N GLY A 117 -23.10 2.43 25.75
CA GLY A 117 -23.01 3.87 25.93
C GLY A 117 -21.58 4.43 25.88
N ASN A 118 -20.55 3.59 25.79
CA ASN A 118 -19.18 4.05 25.65
C ASN A 118 -18.95 4.73 24.28
N THR A 119 -18.19 5.81 24.28
CA THR A 119 -17.83 6.56 23.07
C THR A 119 -16.33 6.64 22.92
N LEU A 120 -15.83 6.55 21.69
CA LEU A 120 -14.42 6.71 21.38
C LEU A 120 -14.28 7.56 20.12
N GLU A 121 -13.37 8.54 20.15
CA GLU A 121 -13.00 9.35 18.98
C GLU A 121 -11.54 9.09 18.62
N VAL A 122 -11.28 8.77 17.34
CA VAL A 122 -9.93 8.47 16.85
C VAL A 122 -9.66 9.26 15.59
N ARG A 123 -8.55 9.98 15.53
CA ARG A 123 -8.03 10.59 14.29
C ARG A 123 -7.02 9.67 13.64
N GLY A 124 -7.26 9.34 12.38
CA GLY A 124 -6.45 8.48 11.55
C GLY A 124 -5.96 9.17 10.28
N GLU A 125 -4.76 8.83 9.85
CA GLU A 125 -4.10 9.35 8.67
C GLU A 125 -3.58 8.20 7.80
N SER A 126 -3.93 8.21 6.51
CA SER A 126 -3.44 7.22 5.55
C SER A 126 -2.22 7.77 4.82
N LEU A 127 -1.04 7.21 5.10
CA LEU A 127 0.26 7.74 4.67
C LEU A 127 0.66 7.30 3.25
N GLY A 128 -0.17 6.50 2.57
CA GLY A 128 0.16 5.90 1.27
C GLY A 128 0.84 4.54 1.40
N GLY A 129 0.84 3.76 0.31
CA GLY A 129 1.37 2.38 0.31
C GLY A 129 0.66 1.43 1.30
N GLY A 130 -0.55 1.76 1.75
CA GLY A 130 -1.27 1.00 2.78
C GLY A 130 -0.82 1.27 4.22
N ARG A 131 0.19 2.11 4.44
CA ARG A 131 0.61 2.54 5.79
C ARG A 131 -0.37 3.52 6.38
N VAL A 132 -0.57 3.43 7.69
CA VAL A 132 -1.53 4.25 8.42
C VAL A 132 -0.92 4.74 9.73
N ARG A 133 -1.41 5.88 10.22
CA ARG A 133 -1.05 6.43 11.52
C ARG A 133 -2.29 6.86 12.26
N LEU A 134 -2.38 6.57 13.57
CA LEU A 134 -3.30 7.27 14.45
C LEU A 134 -2.60 8.49 15.02
N SER A 135 -3.19 9.68 14.82
CA SER A 135 -2.64 10.95 15.31
C SER A 135 -3.36 11.49 16.54
N SER A 136 -4.58 11.02 16.85
CA SER A 136 -5.30 11.44 18.06
C SER A 136 -6.25 10.36 18.57
N ILE A 137 -6.38 10.23 19.89
CA ILE A 137 -7.39 9.38 20.55
C ILE A 137 -8.05 10.20 21.67
N ASN A 138 -9.38 10.37 21.62
CA ASN A 138 -10.18 11.19 22.54
C ASN A 138 -9.61 12.60 22.75
N GLY A 139 -9.14 13.24 21.67
CA GLY A 139 -8.54 14.57 21.68
C GLY A 139 -7.14 14.65 22.28
N VAL A 140 -6.50 13.50 22.51
CA VAL A 140 -5.11 13.41 22.93
C VAL A 140 -4.25 13.03 21.74
N GLU A 141 -3.31 13.91 21.39
CA GLU A 141 -2.35 13.68 20.32
C GLU A 141 -1.49 12.46 20.62
N VAL A 142 -1.43 11.53 19.67
CA VAL A 142 -0.65 10.29 19.72
C VAL A 142 0.10 10.13 18.40
N ASP A 143 1.07 9.22 18.37
CA ASP A 143 1.80 8.89 17.14
C ASP A 143 1.98 7.39 17.13
N LEU A 144 1.04 6.70 16.47
CA LEU A 144 0.98 5.25 16.40
C LEU A 144 0.94 4.82 14.93
N THR A 145 2.04 4.27 14.44
CA THR A 145 2.21 3.82 13.05
C THR A 145 2.05 2.31 12.87
N GLY A 146 2.17 1.55 13.96
CA GLY A 146 2.20 0.09 13.91
C GLY A 146 3.56 -0.51 13.57
N ASP A 147 4.62 0.32 13.49
CA ASP A 147 5.99 -0.15 13.22
C ASP A 147 6.55 -1.03 14.37
N TYR A 148 5.92 -0.97 15.54
CA TYR A 148 6.19 -1.84 16.69
C TYR A 148 4.88 -2.45 17.22
N PRO A 149 4.93 -3.67 17.78
CA PRO A 149 3.87 -4.17 18.66
C PRO A 149 3.52 -3.12 19.71
N THR A 150 2.27 -2.63 19.68
CA THR A 150 1.86 -1.47 20.47
C THR A 150 0.77 -1.83 21.46
N LEU A 151 1.02 -1.59 22.75
CA LEU A 151 0.02 -1.66 23.80
C LEU A 151 -0.51 -0.26 24.11
N PHE A 152 -1.83 -0.10 24.02
CA PHE A 152 -2.55 1.05 24.50
C PHE A 152 -3.14 0.79 25.89
N VAL A 153 -2.89 1.67 26.85
CA VAL A 153 -3.42 1.59 28.21
C VAL A 153 -4.07 2.92 28.60
N GLY A 154 -5.38 2.93 28.74
CA GLY A 154 -6.10 4.05 29.34
C GLY A 154 -6.24 3.86 30.86
N HIS A 155 -5.87 4.87 31.63
CA HIS A 155 -5.83 4.82 33.09
C HIS A 155 -6.13 6.18 33.72
N TRP A 156 -6.27 6.22 35.05
CA TRP A 156 -6.27 7.47 35.79
C TRP A 156 -4.85 7.90 36.14
N ASP A 157 -4.54 9.19 36.03
CA ASP A 157 -3.24 9.77 36.40
C ASP A 157 -3.08 9.73 37.94
N ARG A 158 -2.56 8.62 38.46
CA ARG A 158 -2.35 8.36 39.89
C ARG A 158 -0.91 7.90 40.15
N PRO A 159 -0.33 8.24 41.32
CA PRO A 159 0.98 7.72 41.71
C PRO A 159 1.02 6.19 41.66
N GLY A 160 2.10 5.64 41.11
CA GLY A 160 2.34 4.19 41.05
C GLY A 160 1.87 3.50 39.77
N VAL A 161 0.97 4.09 38.98
CA VAL A 161 0.42 3.42 37.78
C VAL A 161 1.51 3.10 36.75
N LEU A 162 2.34 4.08 36.36
CA LEU A 162 3.43 3.84 35.41
C LEU A 162 4.49 2.86 35.94
N ALA A 163 4.71 2.84 37.26
CA ALA A 163 5.62 1.88 37.89
C ALA A 163 5.05 0.46 37.84
N SER A 164 3.74 0.29 38.05
CA SER A 164 3.07 -1.01 37.90
C SER A 164 3.12 -1.50 36.45
N LEU A 165 2.86 -0.60 35.48
CA LEU A 165 2.95 -0.92 34.05
C LEU A 165 4.37 -1.38 33.68
N THR A 166 5.38 -0.56 33.95
CA THR A 166 6.78 -0.92 33.64
C THR A 166 7.28 -2.13 34.43
N GLY A 167 6.81 -2.34 35.66
CA GLY A 167 7.10 -3.52 36.48
C GLY A 167 6.60 -4.82 35.85
N PHE A 168 5.46 -4.79 35.14
CA PHE A 168 4.98 -5.94 34.38
C PHE A 168 5.97 -6.34 33.29
N PHE A 169 6.43 -5.38 32.47
CA PHE A 169 7.40 -5.64 31.40
C PHE A 169 8.73 -6.18 31.92
N ALA A 170 9.21 -5.64 33.04
CA ALA A 170 10.39 -6.17 33.72
C ALA A 170 10.23 -7.63 34.13
N SER A 171 9.03 -8.03 34.57
CA SER A 171 8.73 -9.41 34.99
C SER A 171 8.53 -10.37 33.80
N SER A 172 7.95 -9.88 32.70
CA SER A 172 7.70 -10.67 31.49
C SER A 172 8.92 -10.81 30.58
N LYS A 173 10.02 -10.10 30.89
CA LYS A 173 11.24 -10.02 30.06
C LYS A 173 10.97 -9.50 28.65
N ALA A 174 9.95 -8.66 28.48
CA ALA A 174 9.70 -7.94 27.23
C ALA A 174 10.39 -6.59 27.28
N ASN A 175 11.09 -6.22 26.21
CA ASN A 175 11.75 -4.93 26.12
C ASN A 175 10.77 -3.85 25.67
N ILE A 176 10.88 -2.66 26.26
CA ILE A 176 10.09 -1.49 25.87
C ILE A 176 10.97 -0.66 24.93
N ALA A 177 10.59 -0.59 23.65
CA ALA A 177 11.23 0.25 22.65
C ALA A 177 10.95 1.73 22.97
N THR A 178 9.68 2.09 23.15
CA THR A 178 9.27 3.41 23.59
C THR A 178 8.07 3.36 24.54
N ILE A 179 8.00 4.33 25.45
CA ILE A 179 6.84 4.55 26.30
C ILE A 179 6.48 6.03 26.29
N ARG A 180 5.23 6.34 25.97
CA ARG A 180 4.72 7.71 25.89
C ARG A 180 3.43 7.79 26.69
N THR A 181 3.38 8.70 27.66
CA THR A 181 2.18 8.95 28.47
C THR A 181 1.64 10.34 28.21
N TYR A 182 0.35 10.39 27.91
CA TYR A 182 -0.38 11.60 27.63
C TYR A 182 -1.50 11.75 28.65
N ARG A 183 -1.74 12.96 29.14
CA ARG A 183 -2.80 13.23 30.13
C ARG A 183 -3.65 14.40 29.69
N THR A 184 -4.95 14.28 29.96
CA THR A 184 -5.91 15.37 29.74
C THR A 184 -5.71 16.51 30.74
N SER A 185 -5.50 16.17 32.02
CA SER A 185 -5.19 17.10 33.10
C SER A 185 -4.54 16.34 34.27
N LYS A 186 -3.93 17.07 35.21
CA LYS A 186 -3.34 16.47 36.42
C LYS A 186 -4.41 15.71 37.23
N GLY A 187 -4.21 14.41 37.44
CA GLY A 187 -5.17 13.56 38.16
C GLY A 187 -6.40 13.13 37.36
N GLY A 188 -6.50 13.54 36.09
CA GLY A 188 -7.57 13.17 35.17
C GLY A 188 -7.29 11.86 34.45
N ARG A 189 -7.90 11.69 33.26
CA ARG A 189 -7.61 10.57 32.37
C ARG A 189 -6.23 10.72 31.73
N ALA A 190 -5.52 9.60 31.66
CA ALA A 190 -4.25 9.47 30.97
C ALA A 190 -4.25 8.23 30.08
N TYR A 191 -3.44 8.29 29.02
CA TYR A 191 -3.24 7.23 28.05
C TYR A 191 -1.75 6.98 27.94
N THR A 192 -1.34 5.74 28.15
CA THR A 192 0.04 5.31 27.98
C THR A 192 0.12 4.37 26.80
N ILE A 193 0.93 4.74 25.82
CA ILE A 193 1.28 3.94 24.66
C ILE A 193 2.64 3.32 24.93
N ILE A 194 2.74 2.01 24.80
CA ILE A 194 3.95 1.23 25.05
C ILE A 194 4.24 0.43 23.79
N GLU A 195 5.33 0.76 23.12
CA GLU A 195 5.86 0.03 21.97
C GLU A 195 6.92 -0.96 22.47
N THR A 196 6.82 -2.21 22.07
CA THR A 196 7.75 -3.28 22.48
C THR A 196 8.48 -3.88 21.29
N ASP A 197 9.65 -4.46 21.54
CA ASP A 197 10.40 -5.16 20.49
C ASP A 197 9.77 -6.53 20.19
N GLU A 198 9.14 -7.14 21.19
CA GLU A 198 8.45 -8.43 21.06
C GLU A 198 6.93 -8.29 21.07
N VAL A 199 6.25 -9.20 20.38
CA VAL A 199 4.79 -9.32 20.43
C VAL A 199 4.36 -9.86 21.79
N LEU A 200 3.51 -9.11 22.49
CA LEU A 200 2.94 -9.54 23.77
C LEU A 200 1.85 -10.61 23.56
N PRO A 201 1.83 -11.67 24.39
CA PRO A 201 0.72 -12.63 24.39
C PRO A 201 -0.56 -11.95 24.91
N GLU A 202 -1.74 -12.41 24.47
CA GLU A 202 -3.03 -11.84 24.92
C GLU A 202 -3.20 -11.90 26.45
N SER A 203 -2.62 -12.90 27.11
CA SER A 203 -2.63 -13.02 28.58
C SER A 203 -1.95 -11.84 29.31
N ALA A 204 -1.09 -11.09 28.62
CA ALA A 204 -0.52 -9.84 29.12
C ALA A 204 -1.60 -8.78 29.33
N LEU A 205 -2.59 -8.70 28.44
CA LEU A 205 -3.66 -7.70 28.50
C LEU A 205 -4.52 -7.88 29.75
N ASP A 206 -4.86 -9.11 30.10
CA ASP A 206 -5.65 -9.44 31.29
C ASP A 206 -4.91 -9.03 32.57
N SER A 207 -3.61 -9.31 32.61
CA SER A 207 -2.75 -8.95 33.74
C SER A 207 -2.71 -7.42 33.93
N ILE A 208 -2.51 -6.67 32.85
CA ILE A 208 -2.45 -5.21 32.88
C ILE A 208 -3.82 -4.60 33.20
N ARG A 209 -4.90 -5.14 32.63
CA ARG A 209 -6.27 -4.69 32.89
C ARG A 209 -6.68 -4.85 34.36
N SER A 210 -6.11 -5.84 35.05
CA SER A 210 -6.37 -6.07 36.47
C SER A 210 -5.64 -5.10 37.42
N MET A 211 -4.73 -4.27 36.90
CA MET A 211 -3.98 -3.31 37.72
C MET A 211 -4.86 -2.15 38.21
N ASP A 212 -4.59 -1.67 39.42
CA ASP A 212 -5.30 -0.53 40.00
C ASP A 212 -5.19 0.71 39.09
N ASN A 213 -6.34 1.39 38.90
CA ASN A 213 -6.51 2.60 38.09
C ASN A 213 -6.39 2.42 36.58
N VAL A 214 -6.12 1.21 36.07
CA VAL A 214 -6.26 0.90 34.65
C VAL A 214 -7.75 0.76 34.34
N VAL A 215 -8.18 1.37 33.24
CA VAL A 215 -9.59 1.38 32.83
C VAL A 215 -9.77 0.58 31.55
N GLU A 216 -8.81 0.69 30.63
CA GLU A 216 -8.87 0.03 29.34
C GLU A 216 -7.48 -0.36 28.87
N THR A 217 -7.43 -1.49 28.16
CA THR A 217 -6.23 -2.02 27.53
C THR A 217 -6.62 -2.55 26.15
N ALA A 218 -5.79 -2.25 25.17
CA ALA A 218 -5.93 -2.77 23.81
C ALA A 218 -4.53 -3.05 23.23
N LEU A 219 -4.36 -4.21 22.61
CA LEU A 219 -3.20 -4.46 21.76
C LEU A 219 -3.52 -3.92 20.37
N VAL A 220 -2.77 -2.91 19.95
CA VAL A 220 -2.97 -2.28 18.65
C VAL A 220 -2.13 -3.03 17.64
N LYS A 221 -2.79 -3.77 16.75
CA LYS A 221 -2.17 -4.42 15.60
C LYS A 221 -2.60 -3.69 14.34
N VAL A 222 -1.64 -3.19 13.57
CA VAL A 222 -1.91 -2.59 12.26
C VAL A 222 -1.81 -3.70 11.20
N PRO A 223 -2.92 -4.14 10.59
CA PRO A 223 -2.89 -5.25 9.66
C PRO A 223 -2.00 -4.96 8.44
N GLY A 224 -1.13 -5.92 8.10
CA GLY A 224 -0.27 -5.86 6.92
C GLY A 224 0.95 -4.95 7.07
N THR A 225 1.43 -4.75 8.30
CA THR A 225 2.76 -4.16 8.61
C THR A 225 3.67 -5.25 9.15
N SER A 226 4.97 -5.19 8.85
CA SER A 226 5.95 -6.06 9.50
C SER A 226 6.06 -5.69 10.99
N GLU A 227 5.98 -6.68 11.87
CA GLU A 227 6.11 -6.48 13.33
C GLU A 227 7.58 -6.49 13.79
N VAL A 228 8.52 -6.30 12.85
CA VAL A 228 9.96 -6.38 13.09
C VAL A 228 10.51 -5.00 13.42
N ALA A 229 11.29 -4.92 14.50
CA ALA A 229 11.89 -3.68 14.95
C ALA A 229 12.72 -3.00 13.81
N PRO A 230 12.51 -1.69 13.55
CA PRO A 230 13.26 -0.87 12.60
C PRO A 230 14.80 -0.95 12.67
N ASP A 231 15.37 -1.38 13.80
CA ASP A 231 16.82 -1.51 14.03
C ASP A 231 17.35 -2.96 13.90
N ALA A 232 16.53 -3.89 13.40
CA ALA A 232 16.96 -5.25 13.08
C ALA A 232 18.16 -5.25 12.12
N GLN A 233 19.19 -6.04 12.46
CA GLN A 233 20.37 -6.24 11.59
C GLN A 233 20.18 -7.49 10.73
N LEU A 234 20.10 -7.29 9.42
CA LEU A 234 19.95 -8.35 8.42
C LEU A 234 21.27 -8.57 7.68
N HIS A 235 21.68 -9.82 7.45
CA HIS A 235 22.90 -10.11 6.68
C HIS A 235 22.72 -9.78 5.20
N TYR A 236 21.50 -9.94 4.68
CA TYR A 236 21.10 -9.55 3.33
C TYR A 236 20.37 -8.21 3.28
N GLY A 237 20.56 -7.35 4.29
CA GLY A 237 19.95 -6.02 4.34
C GLY A 237 20.65 -5.00 3.43
N PHE A 238 19.87 -4.19 2.73
CA PHE A 238 20.35 -3.11 1.86
C PHE A 238 19.45 -1.86 2.01
N ASP A 239 20.03 -0.69 1.82
CA ASP A 239 19.35 0.60 1.84
C ASP A 239 19.26 1.27 0.45
N ASN A 240 20.07 0.83 -0.51
CA ASN A 240 20.19 1.42 -1.85
C ASN A 240 20.64 0.37 -2.89
N GLY A 241 20.60 0.75 -4.16
CA GLY A 241 20.98 -0.08 -5.30
C GLY A 241 22.46 -0.47 -5.29
N ALA A 242 23.36 0.43 -4.88
CA ALA A 242 24.78 0.12 -4.77
C ALA A 242 25.07 -0.99 -3.74
N GLU A 243 24.43 -0.94 -2.57
CA GLU A 243 24.52 -1.99 -1.55
C GLU A 243 23.91 -3.31 -2.01
N LEU A 244 22.73 -3.26 -2.64
CA LEU A 244 22.08 -4.43 -3.23
C LEU A 244 22.98 -5.10 -4.27
N LEU A 245 23.59 -4.32 -5.16
CA LEU A 245 24.53 -4.83 -6.17
C LEU A 245 25.75 -5.49 -5.52
N ALA A 246 26.34 -4.86 -4.50
CA ALA A 246 27.47 -5.42 -3.77
C ALA A 246 27.11 -6.73 -3.05
N LEU A 247 25.88 -6.88 -2.53
CA LEU A 247 25.40 -8.13 -1.96
C LEU A 247 25.26 -9.22 -3.01
N CYS A 248 24.69 -8.90 -4.18
CA CYS A 248 24.57 -9.83 -5.30
C CYS A 248 25.95 -10.34 -5.75
N GLU A 249 26.92 -9.44 -5.90
CA GLU A 249 28.30 -9.79 -6.28
C GLU A 249 29.01 -10.64 -5.21
N LYS A 250 28.86 -10.27 -3.93
CA LYS A 250 29.49 -11.01 -2.82
C LYS A 250 28.90 -12.40 -2.62
N ALA A 251 27.60 -12.55 -2.83
CA ALA A 251 26.88 -13.80 -2.61
C ALA A 251 26.81 -14.70 -3.85
N ASP A 252 27.20 -14.18 -5.03
CA ASP A 252 27.01 -14.81 -6.35
C ASP A 252 25.53 -15.19 -6.57
N LYS A 253 24.67 -14.17 -6.46
CA LYS A 253 23.20 -14.31 -6.47
C LYS A 253 22.52 -13.25 -7.31
N THR A 254 21.32 -13.57 -7.81
CA THR A 254 20.45 -12.58 -8.45
C THR A 254 19.84 -11.62 -7.41
N ILE A 255 19.23 -10.53 -7.89
CA ILE A 255 18.52 -9.59 -7.01
C ILE A 255 17.34 -10.31 -6.35
N GLY A 256 16.60 -11.12 -7.11
CA GLY A 256 15.49 -11.90 -6.58
C GLY A 256 15.89 -12.86 -5.46
N GLU A 257 17.00 -13.57 -5.61
CA GLU A 257 17.51 -14.45 -4.56
C GLU A 257 17.94 -13.70 -3.29
N VAL A 258 18.64 -12.56 -3.44
CA VAL A 258 19.04 -11.73 -2.29
C VAL A 258 17.81 -11.20 -1.54
N MET A 259 16.79 -10.75 -2.25
CA MET A 259 15.56 -10.25 -1.63
C MET A 259 14.80 -11.35 -0.89
N ALA A 260 14.69 -12.54 -1.48
CA ALA A 260 14.02 -13.67 -0.82
C ALA A 260 14.74 -14.11 0.47
N LEU A 261 16.08 -14.09 0.47
CA LEU A 261 16.89 -14.36 1.66
C LEU A 261 16.71 -13.28 2.72
N ARG A 262 16.73 -12.00 2.31
CA ARG A 262 16.45 -10.87 3.21
C ARG A 262 15.08 -11.01 3.86
N GLU A 263 14.05 -11.36 3.10
CA GLU A 263 12.68 -11.49 3.63
C GLU A 263 12.57 -12.63 4.66
N ALA A 264 13.26 -13.75 4.42
CA ALA A 264 13.33 -14.84 5.38
C ALA A 264 14.02 -14.41 6.70
N GLU A 265 15.09 -13.61 6.61
CA GLU A 265 15.74 -13.03 7.78
C GLU A 265 14.86 -12.02 8.52
N LEU A 266 14.15 -11.17 7.78
CA LEU A 266 13.26 -10.14 8.34
C LEU A 266 12.18 -10.79 9.20
N ASP A 267 11.47 -11.76 8.67
CA ASP A 267 10.37 -12.44 9.38
C ASP A 267 10.83 -13.55 10.34
N ASN A 268 12.13 -13.78 10.46
CA ASN A 268 12.71 -14.92 11.19
C ASN A 268 12.03 -16.26 10.80
N ALA A 269 11.84 -16.46 9.50
CA ALA A 269 11.12 -17.57 8.90
C ALA A 269 12.02 -18.35 7.93
N ASP A 270 11.61 -19.56 7.55
CA ASP A 270 12.35 -20.32 6.54
C ASP A 270 12.06 -19.81 5.12
N LEU A 271 13.06 -19.97 4.23
CA LEU A 271 12.95 -19.51 2.85
C LEU A 271 11.80 -20.18 2.09
N ALA A 272 11.46 -21.44 2.39
CA ALA A 272 10.39 -22.15 1.69
C ALA A 272 9.02 -21.56 2.01
N SER A 273 8.79 -21.14 3.26
CA SER A 273 7.61 -20.39 3.67
C SER A 273 7.47 -19.08 2.90
N GLN A 274 8.57 -18.34 2.73
CA GLN A 274 8.55 -17.10 1.96
C GLN A 274 8.29 -17.34 0.46
N GLN A 275 8.89 -18.39 -0.12
CA GLN A 275 8.59 -18.79 -1.50
C GLN A 275 7.12 -19.15 -1.68
N GLN A 276 6.50 -19.83 -0.71
CA GLN A 276 5.07 -20.14 -0.75
C GLN A 276 4.20 -18.87 -0.69
N ARG A 277 4.59 -17.88 0.13
CA ARG A 277 3.88 -16.58 0.17
C ARG A 277 4.00 -15.83 -1.15
N MET A 278 5.18 -15.77 -1.76
CA MET A 278 5.35 -15.17 -3.09
C MET A 278 4.60 -15.94 -4.18
N ALA A 279 4.51 -17.28 -4.08
CA ALA A 279 3.69 -18.07 -4.98
C ALA A 279 2.21 -17.72 -4.86
N HIS A 280 1.71 -17.50 -3.64
CA HIS A 280 0.34 -17.01 -3.45
C HIS A 280 0.13 -15.63 -4.08
N VAL A 281 1.09 -14.71 -3.94
CA VAL A 281 1.06 -13.40 -4.63
C VAL A 281 0.98 -13.59 -6.16
N ALA A 282 1.80 -14.47 -6.73
CA ALA A 282 1.78 -14.80 -8.15
C ALA A 282 0.43 -15.39 -8.61
N ASP A 283 -0.19 -16.26 -7.81
CA ASP A 283 -1.51 -16.83 -8.11
C ASP A 283 -2.60 -15.75 -8.18
N VAL A 284 -2.58 -14.81 -7.23
CA VAL A 284 -3.52 -13.68 -7.24
C VAL A 284 -3.26 -12.77 -8.44
N MET A 285 -1.99 -12.52 -8.78
CA MET A 285 -1.58 -11.76 -9.97
C MET A 285 -2.05 -12.40 -11.30
N GLU A 286 -2.02 -13.74 -11.41
CA GLU A 286 -2.55 -14.42 -12.60
C GLU A 286 -4.08 -14.29 -12.66
N GLU A 287 -4.80 -14.39 -11.53
CA GLU A 287 -6.26 -14.23 -11.51
C GLU A 287 -6.68 -12.79 -11.85
N GLU A 288 -6.01 -11.76 -11.32
CA GLU A 288 -6.35 -10.36 -11.57
C GLU A 288 -6.08 -9.92 -13.02
N THR A 289 -5.06 -10.50 -13.67
CA THR A 289 -4.71 -10.17 -15.05
C THR A 289 -5.56 -10.91 -16.09
N THR A 290 -6.22 -12.01 -15.72
CA THR A 290 -6.95 -12.86 -16.67
C THR A 290 -8.47 -12.79 -16.54
N LYS A 291 -9.01 -12.72 -15.31
CA LYS A 291 -10.45 -12.75 -15.07
C LYS A 291 -11.22 -11.62 -15.78
N PRO A 292 -10.77 -10.35 -15.75
CA PRO A 292 -11.48 -9.26 -16.43
C PRO A 292 -11.46 -9.38 -17.96
N LEU A 293 -10.48 -10.09 -18.53
CA LEU A 293 -10.44 -10.36 -19.97
C LEU A 293 -11.57 -11.31 -20.42
N VAL A 294 -12.07 -12.15 -19.50
CA VAL A 294 -13.18 -13.07 -19.76
C VAL A 294 -14.50 -12.43 -19.34
N GLU A 295 -14.57 -11.96 -18.10
CA GLU A 295 -15.74 -11.43 -17.41
C GLU A 295 -15.51 -9.98 -16.97
N PRO A 296 -15.57 -9.01 -17.91
CA PRO A 296 -15.40 -7.60 -17.56
C PRO A 296 -16.53 -7.15 -16.64
N GLN A 297 -16.18 -6.30 -15.68
CA GLN A 297 -17.14 -5.68 -14.76
C GLN A 297 -17.09 -4.17 -14.90
N LEU A 298 -18.25 -3.52 -14.77
CA LEU A 298 -18.33 -2.07 -14.73
C LEU A 298 -17.67 -1.56 -13.44
N SER A 299 -16.76 -0.61 -13.60
CA SER A 299 -16.10 0.06 -12.48
C SER A 299 -17.06 0.98 -11.71
N LEU A 300 -16.66 1.39 -10.50
CA LEU A 300 -17.47 2.30 -9.68
C LEU A 300 -17.73 3.66 -10.37
N GLY A 301 -16.72 4.21 -11.05
CA GLY A 301 -16.80 5.48 -11.76
C GLY A 301 -17.43 5.37 -13.15
N GLY A 302 -17.54 4.16 -13.69
CA GLY A 302 -18.21 3.84 -14.94
C GLY A 302 -17.40 4.05 -16.21
N PHE A 303 -16.12 4.46 -16.15
CA PHE A 303 -15.30 4.58 -17.37
C PHE A 303 -14.74 3.24 -17.84
N LEU A 304 -14.52 2.29 -16.93
CA LEU A 304 -13.92 0.99 -17.26
C LEU A 304 -14.99 -0.11 -17.35
N ASN A 305 -15.02 -0.81 -18.48
CA ASN A 305 -15.97 -1.88 -18.77
C ASN A 305 -15.50 -2.77 -19.94
N GLY A 306 -14.32 -3.39 -19.82
CA GLY A 306 -13.82 -4.37 -20.79
C GLY A 306 -12.97 -3.81 -21.93
N GLN A 307 -12.35 -2.65 -21.75
CA GLN A 307 -11.32 -2.14 -22.65
C GLN A 307 -10.11 -3.10 -22.72
N ALA A 308 -9.74 -3.72 -21.60
CA ALA A 308 -8.68 -4.74 -21.54
C ALA A 308 -9.01 -5.93 -22.45
N LYS A 309 -10.26 -6.44 -22.38
CA LYS A 309 -10.78 -7.47 -23.28
C LYS A 309 -10.78 -7.03 -24.73
N ALA A 310 -11.11 -5.77 -25.01
CA ALA A 310 -11.06 -5.22 -26.35
C ALA A 310 -9.63 -5.25 -26.93
N VAL A 311 -8.60 -4.88 -26.13
CA VAL A 311 -7.19 -4.99 -26.55
C VAL A 311 -6.79 -6.44 -26.78
N ALA A 312 -7.13 -7.34 -25.85
CA ALA A 312 -6.85 -8.77 -25.99
C ALA A 312 -7.44 -9.34 -27.30
N ASN A 313 -8.70 -9.04 -27.62
CA ASN A 313 -9.39 -9.50 -28.83
C ASN A 313 -8.75 -9.00 -30.13
N HIS A 314 -8.06 -7.87 -30.10
CA HIS A 314 -7.40 -7.30 -31.28
C HIS A 314 -5.90 -7.62 -31.37
N THR A 315 -5.37 -8.42 -30.44
CA THR A 315 -3.95 -8.82 -30.42
C THR A 315 -3.52 -9.46 -31.74
N ALA A 316 -4.28 -10.44 -32.25
CA ALA A 316 -3.97 -11.10 -33.51
C ALA A 316 -3.91 -10.14 -34.72
N ARG A 317 -4.61 -9.00 -34.65
CA ARG A 317 -4.64 -8.00 -35.72
C ARG A 317 -3.46 -7.04 -35.64
N TYR A 318 -3.09 -6.57 -34.45
CA TYR A 318 -2.13 -5.47 -34.29
C TYR A 318 -0.76 -5.90 -33.77
N ALA A 319 -0.66 -7.04 -33.08
CA ALA A 319 0.61 -7.54 -32.57
C ALA A 319 1.70 -7.67 -33.66
N PRO A 320 1.43 -8.24 -34.86
CA PRO A 320 2.50 -8.46 -35.85
C PRO A 320 3.17 -7.18 -36.38
N THR A 321 2.49 -6.03 -36.32
CA THR A 321 2.97 -4.78 -36.94
C THR A 321 3.15 -3.63 -35.96
N LEU A 322 2.68 -3.74 -34.71
CA LEU A 322 2.73 -2.66 -33.73
C LEU A 322 3.59 -2.98 -32.51
N LEU A 323 3.22 -3.98 -31.69
CA LEU A 323 3.85 -4.23 -30.37
C LEU A 323 4.50 -5.61 -30.22
N GLY A 324 4.18 -6.58 -31.09
CA GLY A 324 4.49 -8.00 -30.86
C GLY A 324 3.48 -8.68 -29.91
N GLU A 325 3.48 -10.01 -29.90
CA GLU A 325 2.48 -10.79 -29.15
C GLU A 325 2.64 -10.63 -27.63
N THR A 326 3.88 -10.71 -27.12
CA THR A 326 4.18 -10.62 -25.69
C THR A 326 3.76 -9.27 -25.11
N LEU A 327 4.19 -8.16 -25.73
CA LEU A 327 3.85 -6.82 -25.26
C LEU A 327 2.35 -6.53 -25.41
N SER A 328 1.69 -7.00 -26.48
CA SER A 328 0.23 -6.87 -26.62
C SER A 328 -0.51 -7.60 -25.49
N SER A 329 -0.07 -8.82 -25.14
CA SER A 329 -0.62 -9.56 -24.01
C SER A 329 -0.35 -8.85 -22.69
N ALA A 330 0.84 -8.29 -22.50
CA ALA A 330 1.22 -7.59 -21.28
C ALA A 330 0.37 -6.33 -21.05
N VAL A 331 0.14 -5.56 -22.12
CA VAL A 331 -0.75 -4.38 -22.09
C VAL A 331 -2.18 -4.78 -21.72
N ALA A 332 -2.74 -5.81 -22.36
CA ALA A 332 -4.09 -6.26 -22.04
C ALA A 332 -4.23 -6.73 -20.58
N ARG A 333 -3.24 -7.49 -20.09
CA ARG A 333 -3.17 -7.95 -18.69
C ARG A 333 -3.10 -6.78 -17.71
N ALA A 334 -2.23 -5.80 -17.96
CA ALA A 334 -2.10 -4.63 -17.11
C ALA A 334 -3.40 -3.81 -17.03
N MET A 335 -4.07 -3.62 -18.18
CA MET A 335 -5.37 -2.97 -18.22
C MET A 335 -6.44 -3.75 -17.43
N ALA A 336 -6.42 -5.08 -17.50
CA ALA A 336 -7.36 -5.94 -16.79
C ALA A 336 -7.28 -5.75 -15.27
N VAL A 337 -6.07 -5.66 -14.71
CA VAL A 337 -5.88 -5.40 -13.27
C VAL A 337 -6.57 -4.10 -12.86
N LEU A 338 -6.48 -3.05 -13.68
CA LEU A 338 -7.09 -1.76 -13.37
C LEU A 338 -8.62 -1.80 -13.47
N GLU A 339 -9.19 -2.62 -14.37
CA GLU A 339 -10.64 -2.87 -14.39
C GLU A 339 -11.10 -3.59 -13.13
N ARG A 340 -10.35 -4.62 -12.69
CA ARG A 340 -10.65 -5.35 -11.45
C ARG A 340 -10.54 -4.43 -10.23
N SER A 341 -9.46 -3.64 -10.16
CA SER A 341 -9.22 -2.68 -9.08
C SER A 341 -10.34 -1.64 -8.99
N ALA A 342 -10.70 -1.01 -10.12
CA ALA A 342 -11.77 -0.01 -10.20
C ALA A 342 -13.19 -0.56 -9.93
N ALA A 343 -13.38 -1.88 -10.04
CA ALA A 343 -14.60 -2.58 -9.66
C ALA A 343 -14.62 -3.06 -8.20
N MET A 344 -13.64 -2.64 -7.37
CA MET A 344 -13.41 -3.12 -6.00
C MET A 344 -13.17 -4.64 -5.91
N GLY A 345 -12.48 -5.20 -6.90
CA GLY A 345 -11.94 -6.55 -6.84
C GLY A 345 -10.66 -6.61 -6.01
N VAL A 346 -10.32 -7.83 -5.56
CA VAL A 346 -9.04 -8.10 -4.87
C VAL A 346 -7.90 -8.09 -5.89
N ILE A 347 -6.88 -7.29 -5.62
CA ILE A 347 -5.67 -7.14 -6.43
C ILE A 347 -4.41 -7.19 -5.56
N VAL A 348 -3.26 -7.34 -6.19
CA VAL A 348 -1.94 -7.12 -5.57
C VAL A 348 -1.46 -5.70 -5.90
N ALA A 349 -1.20 -4.88 -4.89
CA ALA A 349 -0.57 -3.58 -5.12
C ALA A 349 0.90 -3.74 -5.59
N ALA A 350 1.32 -2.95 -6.58
CA ALA A 350 2.65 -3.03 -7.17
C ALA A 350 3.16 -1.68 -7.75
N PRO A 351 3.76 -0.77 -6.94
CA PRO A 351 3.70 -0.75 -5.49
C PRO A 351 2.41 -0.15 -4.93
N THR A 352 1.56 0.46 -5.78
CA THR A 352 0.23 0.95 -5.40
C THR A 352 -0.86 0.29 -6.23
N ALA A 353 -2.11 0.42 -5.78
CA ALA A 353 -3.27 -0.06 -6.53
C ALA A 353 -3.44 0.67 -7.88
N GLY A 354 -2.99 1.92 -7.98
CA GLY A 354 -3.06 2.72 -9.22
C GLY A 354 -2.07 2.29 -10.29
N SER A 355 -0.99 1.60 -9.92
CA SER A 355 0.03 1.05 -10.82
C SER A 355 0.08 -0.49 -10.83
N ALA A 356 -0.90 -1.13 -10.18
CA ALA A 356 -0.91 -2.57 -9.90
C ALA A 356 -0.83 -3.44 -11.15
N GLY A 357 -1.20 -2.93 -12.34
CA GLY A 357 -1.16 -3.69 -13.58
C GLY A 357 0.22 -3.86 -14.18
N VAL A 358 1.18 -2.98 -13.88
CA VAL A 358 2.46 -2.92 -14.62
C VAL A 358 3.32 -4.16 -14.40
N VAL A 359 3.63 -4.47 -13.14
CA VAL A 359 4.48 -5.64 -12.78
C VAL A 359 3.85 -6.96 -13.22
N PRO A 360 2.63 -7.33 -12.79
CA PRO A 360 2.04 -8.61 -13.19
C PRO A 360 1.77 -8.66 -14.70
N GLY A 361 1.36 -7.57 -15.32
CA GLY A 361 1.16 -7.50 -16.77
C GLY A 361 2.44 -7.83 -17.54
N ALA A 362 3.55 -7.21 -17.16
CA ALA A 362 4.84 -7.41 -17.83
C ALA A 362 5.47 -8.78 -17.53
N VAL A 363 5.62 -9.12 -16.25
CA VAL A 363 6.36 -10.30 -15.81
C VAL A 363 5.62 -11.59 -16.21
N LEU A 364 4.30 -11.68 -15.99
CA LEU A 364 3.54 -12.89 -16.34
C LEU A 364 3.45 -13.13 -17.85
N ALA A 365 3.28 -12.05 -18.64
CA ALA A 365 3.27 -12.16 -20.10
C ALA A 365 4.63 -12.64 -20.63
N SER A 366 5.73 -12.07 -20.14
CA SER A 366 7.08 -12.46 -20.55
C SER A 366 7.43 -13.88 -20.11
N ALA A 367 7.16 -14.22 -18.84
CA ALA A 367 7.43 -15.56 -18.29
C ALA A 367 6.69 -16.63 -19.09
N LYS A 368 5.43 -16.38 -19.45
CA LYS A 368 4.64 -17.29 -20.30
C LYS A 368 5.21 -17.40 -21.72
N ALA A 369 5.63 -16.29 -22.32
CA ALA A 369 6.14 -16.28 -23.70
C ALA A 369 7.46 -17.06 -23.85
N GLN A 370 8.34 -17.02 -22.85
CA GLN A 370 9.61 -17.75 -22.87
C GLN A 370 9.51 -19.18 -22.30
N GLY A 371 8.36 -19.56 -21.72
CA GLY A 371 8.19 -20.85 -21.04
C GLY A 371 9.00 -20.95 -19.75
N ALA A 372 9.09 -19.86 -18.99
CA ALA A 372 9.84 -19.78 -17.74
C ALA A 372 9.31 -20.78 -16.69
N SER A 373 10.19 -21.26 -15.82
CA SER A 373 9.78 -22.09 -14.69
C SER A 373 9.05 -21.25 -13.63
N GLN A 374 8.33 -21.92 -12.73
CA GLN A 374 7.72 -21.21 -11.59
C GLN A 374 8.79 -20.50 -10.75
N GLN A 375 9.96 -21.09 -10.56
CA GLN A 375 11.02 -20.47 -9.76
C GLN A 375 11.55 -19.19 -10.41
N ASP A 376 11.69 -19.17 -11.74
CA ASP A 376 12.14 -17.97 -12.47
C ASP A 376 11.13 -16.83 -12.33
N LEU A 377 9.83 -17.15 -12.41
CA LEU A 377 8.75 -16.19 -12.15
C LEU A 377 8.84 -15.64 -10.73
N LEU A 378 8.99 -16.50 -9.71
CA LEU A 378 9.09 -16.04 -8.33
C LEU A 378 10.33 -15.17 -8.10
N ASN A 379 11.48 -15.55 -8.65
CA ASN A 379 12.71 -14.76 -8.58
C ASN A 379 12.54 -13.37 -9.23
N ALA A 380 11.88 -13.29 -10.38
CA ALA A 380 11.56 -12.02 -11.02
C ALA A 380 10.65 -11.14 -10.14
N LEU A 381 9.64 -11.72 -9.47
CA LEU A 381 8.80 -10.97 -8.53
C LEU A 381 9.56 -10.51 -7.29
N TRP A 382 10.44 -11.34 -6.72
CA TRP A 382 11.35 -10.92 -5.65
C TRP A 382 12.26 -9.76 -6.09
N ASN A 383 12.75 -9.79 -7.33
CA ASN A 383 13.52 -8.68 -7.90
C ASN A 383 12.68 -7.40 -7.95
N SER A 384 11.47 -7.46 -8.50
CA SER A 384 10.54 -6.31 -8.50
C SER A 384 10.33 -5.75 -7.09
N ALA A 385 10.15 -6.61 -6.08
CA ALA A 385 9.97 -6.19 -4.70
C ALA A 385 11.20 -5.45 -4.13
N ALA A 386 12.42 -5.92 -4.44
CA ALA A 386 13.67 -5.28 -4.01
C ALA A 386 13.79 -3.85 -4.54
N ILE A 387 13.52 -3.66 -5.84
CA ILE A 387 13.56 -2.35 -6.50
C ILE A 387 12.51 -1.41 -5.90
N GLY A 388 11.27 -1.89 -5.73
CA GLY A 388 10.21 -1.09 -5.15
C GLY A 388 10.48 -0.70 -3.70
N ALA A 389 11.14 -1.57 -2.92
CA ALA A 389 11.52 -1.29 -1.55
C ALA A 389 12.57 -0.16 -1.48
N ILE A 390 13.58 -0.18 -2.35
CA ILE A 390 14.57 0.92 -2.44
C ILE A 390 13.89 2.25 -2.82
N ILE A 391 12.97 2.22 -3.80
CA ILE A 391 12.24 3.41 -4.23
C ILE A 391 11.36 3.96 -3.10
N SER A 392 10.61 3.09 -2.42
CA SER A 392 9.74 3.48 -1.30
C SER A 392 10.52 4.12 -0.16
N ARG A 393 11.70 3.57 0.15
CA ARG A 393 12.60 4.09 1.20
C ARG A 393 13.23 5.44 0.84
N ASN A 394 13.75 5.56 -0.38
CA ASN A 394 14.62 6.69 -0.76
C ASN A 394 13.90 7.81 -1.50
N ALA A 395 12.64 7.59 -1.90
CA ALA A 395 11.80 8.56 -2.57
C ALA A 395 10.37 8.52 -1.97
N THR A 396 9.37 8.27 -2.82
CA THR A 396 7.99 8.05 -2.44
C THR A 396 7.36 7.17 -3.49
N VAL A 397 6.34 6.41 -3.10
CA VAL A 397 5.47 5.66 -4.01
C VAL A 397 4.05 6.22 -4.04
N ALA A 398 3.81 7.36 -3.39
CA ALA A 398 2.48 7.96 -3.29
C ALA A 398 2.25 9.01 -4.39
N GLY A 399 1.14 8.89 -5.13
CA GLY A 399 0.72 9.85 -6.15
C GLY A 399 0.53 11.27 -5.58
N ALA A 400 -0.03 11.38 -4.37
CA ALA A 400 -0.20 12.63 -3.63
C ALA A 400 1.12 13.37 -3.31
N GLU A 401 2.24 12.65 -3.21
CA GLU A 401 3.54 13.23 -2.86
C GLU A 401 4.43 13.47 -4.08
N GLY A 402 4.46 12.50 -5.00
CA GLY A 402 5.43 12.46 -6.09
C GLY A 402 4.84 12.52 -7.50
N GLY A 403 3.52 12.61 -7.64
CA GLY A 403 2.84 12.44 -8.94
C GLY A 403 2.85 10.98 -9.40
N CYS A 404 2.33 10.71 -10.60
CA CYS A 404 2.16 9.34 -11.09
C CYS A 404 3.48 8.69 -11.51
N GLN A 405 4.55 9.49 -11.67
CA GLN A 405 5.92 8.96 -11.77
C GLN A 405 6.29 8.11 -10.53
N ALA A 406 5.79 8.46 -9.34
CA ALA A 406 6.06 7.73 -8.11
C ALA A 406 5.30 6.39 -8.04
N GLU A 407 4.23 6.25 -8.82
CA GLU A 407 3.42 5.03 -8.87
C GLU A 407 3.76 4.19 -10.10
N VAL A 408 3.37 4.67 -11.28
CA VAL A 408 3.56 3.97 -12.55
C VAL A 408 5.03 3.98 -12.97
N GLY A 409 5.77 5.06 -12.72
CA GLY A 409 7.21 5.10 -12.99
C GLY A 409 8.01 4.14 -12.09
N ALA A 410 7.67 4.08 -10.80
CA ALA A 410 8.23 3.09 -9.89
C ALA A 410 7.88 1.65 -10.31
N ALA A 411 6.61 1.39 -10.66
CA ALA A 411 6.18 0.08 -11.12
C ALA A 411 6.84 -0.34 -12.45
N ALA A 412 7.05 0.60 -13.36
CA ALA A 412 7.80 0.37 -14.60
C ALA A 412 9.26 0.01 -14.32
N ALA A 413 9.90 0.69 -13.36
CA ALA A 413 11.26 0.37 -12.92
C ALA A 413 11.36 -1.03 -12.28
N MET A 414 10.40 -1.36 -11.40
CA MET A 414 10.27 -2.69 -10.80
C MET A 414 10.13 -3.79 -11.86
N ALA A 415 9.25 -3.56 -12.84
CA ALA A 415 9.01 -4.50 -13.93
C ALA A 415 10.23 -4.60 -14.88
N ALA A 416 10.88 -3.49 -15.22
CA ALA A 416 12.05 -3.49 -16.10
C ALA A 416 13.20 -4.32 -15.52
N SER A 417 13.51 -4.12 -14.24
CA SER A 417 14.53 -4.89 -13.53
C SER A 417 14.21 -6.39 -13.48
N ALA A 418 12.95 -6.74 -13.18
CA ALA A 418 12.49 -8.12 -13.16
C ALA A 418 12.52 -8.78 -14.53
N LEU A 419 12.17 -8.05 -15.60
CA LEU A 419 12.28 -8.54 -16.98
C LEU A 419 13.74 -8.81 -17.35
N VAL A 420 14.70 -7.99 -16.92
CA VAL A 420 16.13 -8.27 -17.14
C VAL A 420 16.55 -9.56 -16.46
N GLU A 421 16.22 -9.76 -15.19
CA GLU A 421 16.57 -10.99 -14.45
C GLU A 421 15.89 -12.22 -15.08
N LEU A 422 14.64 -12.09 -15.51
CA LEU A 422 13.88 -13.15 -16.18
C LEU A 422 14.50 -13.56 -17.53
N HIS A 423 15.30 -12.70 -18.15
CA HIS A 423 16.05 -12.98 -19.39
C HIS A 423 17.56 -13.18 -19.13
N ASP A 424 17.92 -13.67 -17.95
CA ASP A 424 19.29 -14.02 -17.56
C ASP A 424 20.27 -12.83 -17.59
N GLY A 425 19.75 -11.60 -17.50
CA GLY A 425 20.56 -10.39 -17.40
C GLY A 425 21.20 -10.23 -16.02
N THR A 426 22.31 -9.49 -15.98
CA THR A 426 23.07 -9.29 -14.73
C THR A 426 22.33 -8.34 -13.75
N PRO A 427 22.57 -8.42 -12.43
CA PRO A 427 22.06 -7.45 -11.45
C PRO A 427 22.34 -5.99 -11.82
N LYS A 428 23.51 -5.73 -12.41
CA LYS A 428 23.87 -4.40 -12.91
C LYS A 428 22.94 -3.94 -14.04
N GLN A 429 22.68 -4.78 -15.04
CA GLN A 429 21.74 -4.47 -16.12
C GLN A 429 20.32 -4.27 -15.60
N ALA A 430 19.93 -5.00 -14.55
CA ALA A 430 18.62 -4.87 -13.94
C ALA A 430 18.44 -3.48 -13.29
N LEU A 431 19.46 -2.99 -12.56
CA LEU A 431 19.48 -1.62 -12.04
C LEU A 431 19.56 -0.55 -13.15
N GLU A 432 20.30 -0.82 -14.24
CA GLU A 432 20.33 0.07 -15.40
C GLU A 432 18.96 0.18 -16.08
N ALA A 433 18.24 -0.94 -16.25
CA ALA A 433 16.88 -0.96 -16.80
C ALA A 433 15.90 -0.19 -15.90
N ALA A 434 15.97 -0.40 -14.58
CA ALA A 434 15.16 0.36 -13.63
C ALA A 434 15.43 1.87 -13.74
N SER A 435 16.70 2.28 -13.88
CA SER A 435 17.08 3.69 -14.08
C SER A 435 16.52 4.26 -15.40
N ILE A 436 16.59 3.51 -16.50
CA ILE A 436 16.03 3.92 -17.80
C ILE A 436 14.52 4.14 -17.69
N ALA A 437 13.80 3.22 -17.07
CA ALA A 437 12.35 3.33 -16.90
C ALA A 437 11.96 4.58 -16.08
N ILE A 438 12.62 4.81 -14.94
CA ILE A 438 12.41 6.02 -14.14
C ILE A 438 12.61 7.28 -14.99
N ALA A 439 13.74 7.35 -15.70
CA ALA A 439 14.12 8.53 -16.47
C ALA A 439 13.08 8.92 -17.54
N ASN A 440 12.41 7.93 -18.16
CA ASN A 440 11.44 8.17 -19.22
C ASN A 440 10.06 8.62 -18.71
N LEU A 441 9.77 8.44 -17.42
CA LEU A 441 8.49 8.82 -16.80
C LEU A 441 8.62 9.97 -15.81
N LEU A 442 9.78 10.63 -15.71
CA LEU A 442 9.98 11.81 -14.86
C LEU A 442 9.01 12.95 -15.20
N GLY A 443 8.42 13.56 -14.17
CA GLY A 443 7.49 14.67 -14.27
C GLY A 443 6.04 14.27 -14.55
N LEU A 444 5.72 12.97 -14.57
CA LEU A 444 4.35 12.50 -14.81
C LEU A 444 3.42 12.89 -13.65
N VAL A 445 2.49 13.82 -13.92
CA VAL A 445 1.48 14.34 -12.97
C VAL A 445 0.44 13.28 -12.57
N CYS A 446 -0.20 13.39 -11.40
CA CYS A 446 -1.26 12.47 -10.96
C CYS A 446 -2.60 13.18 -10.83
N ASP A 447 -3.26 13.51 -11.94
CA ASP A 447 -4.52 14.25 -11.90
C ASP A 447 -5.56 13.52 -12.78
N PRO A 448 -6.17 12.44 -12.24
CA PRO A 448 -7.08 11.62 -13.02
C PRO A 448 -8.46 12.25 -13.14
N VAL A 449 -9.17 11.87 -14.20
CA VAL A 449 -10.50 12.41 -14.49
C VAL A 449 -11.47 12.08 -13.36
N ARG A 450 -12.09 13.14 -12.83
CA ARG A 450 -13.01 13.10 -11.67
C ARG A 450 -12.38 12.54 -10.39
N GLY A 451 -11.05 12.50 -10.28
CA GLY A 451 -10.38 11.91 -9.14
C GLY A 451 -10.59 10.40 -9.02
N LEU A 452 -10.84 9.70 -10.13
CA LEU A 452 -11.08 8.26 -10.16
C LEU A 452 -9.82 7.52 -10.63
N VAL A 453 -9.49 6.38 -10.02
CA VAL A 453 -8.39 5.51 -10.47
C VAL A 453 -8.83 4.70 -11.71
N GLU A 454 -9.21 5.41 -12.77
CA GLU A 454 -9.75 4.85 -14.01
C GLU A 454 -9.02 5.43 -15.21
N PHE A 455 -9.27 6.70 -15.54
CA PHE A 455 -8.62 7.39 -16.66
C PHE A 455 -7.79 8.60 -16.16
N PRO A 456 -6.52 8.75 -16.57
CA PRO A 456 -5.76 7.88 -17.48
C PRO A 456 -5.03 6.72 -16.78
N CYS A 457 -5.42 6.32 -15.56
CA CYS A 457 -4.68 5.32 -14.78
C CYS A 457 -4.54 3.97 -15.51
N GLN A 458 -5.62 3.48 -16.15
CA GLN A 458 -5.58 2.27 -16.96
C GLN A 458 -4.57 2.38 -18.11
N ASP A 459 -4.63 3.48 -18.88
CA ASP A 459 -3.73 3.73 -20.02
C ASP A 459 -2.28 3.86 -19.54
N ARG A 460 -2.05 4.51 -18.40
CA ARG A 460 -0.71 4.64 -17.82
C ARG A 460 -0.11 3.31 -17.41
N ASN A 461 -0.91 2.34 -16.98
CA ASN A 461 -0.40 0.99 -16.74
C ASN A 461 0.04 0.31 -18.04
N ALA A 462 -0.70 0.49 -19.15
CA ALA A 462 -0.28 0.03 -20.47
C ALA A 462 1.03 0.69 -20.94
N ILE A 463 1.18 2.01 -20.72
CA ILE A 463 2.40 2.74 -21.04
C ILE A 463 3.57 2.32 -20.14
N GLY A 464 3.34 2.12 -18.84
CA GLY A 464 4.35 1.63 -17.90
C GLY A 464 4.88 0.25 -18.26
N VAL A 465 4.02 -0.65 -18.75
CA VAL A 465 4.47 -1.93 -19.33
C VAL A 465 5.37 -1.70 -20.55
N SER A 466 4.96 -0.83 -21.47
CA SER A 466 5.72 -0.57 -22.70
C SER A 466 7.11 0.04 -22.41
N ASP A 467 7.16 0.94 -21.43
CA ASP A 467 8.40 1.51 -20.91
C ASP A 467 9.30 0.43 -20.28
N ALA A 468 8.73 -0.43 -19.43
CA ALA A 468 9.48 -1.52 -18.79
C ALA A 468 10.12 -2.49 -19.80
N PHE A 469 9.37 -2.92 -20.82
CA PHE A 469 9.89 -3.78 -21.89
C PHE A 469 11.02 -3.08 -22.69
N SER A 470 10.82 -1.81 -23.03
CA SER A 470 11.82 -1.04 -23.78
C SER A 470 13.08 -0.84 -22.97
N ALA A 471 12.96 -0.47 -21.68
CA ALA A 471 14.07 -0.30 -20.75
C ALA A 471 14.86 -1.59 -20.54
N ALA A 472 14.16 -2.72 -20.33
CA ALA A 472 14.78 -4.02 -20.19
C ALA A 472 15.55 -4.43 -21.47
N GLN A 473 14.94 -4.25 -22.64
CA GLN A 473 15.59 -4.57 -23.92
C GLN A 473 16.83 -3.71 -24.15
N LEU A 474 16.79 -2.42 -23.83
CA LEU A 474 17.96 -1.53 -23.93
C LEU A 474 19.11 -2.00 -23.04
N ALA A 475 18.83 -2.27 -21.76
CA ALA A 475 19.85 -2.75 -20.82
C ALA A 475 20.45 -4.11 -21.23
N LEU A 476 19.60 -5.06 -21.64
CA LEU A 476 20.03 -6.37 -22.17
C LEU A 476 20.87 -6.23 -23.45
N SER A 477 20.61 -5.18 -24.25
CA SER A 477 21.40 -4.84 -25.44
C SER A 477 22.70 -4.07 -25.12
N ASN A 478 23.06 -3.93 -23.84
CA ASN A 478 24.18 -3.13 -23.34
C ASN A 478 24.07 -1.63 -23.64
N VAL A 479 22.85 -1.12 -23.83
CA VAL A 479 22.55 0.31 -23.82
C VAL A 479 22.22 0.71 -22.39
N GLY A 480 23.27 0.95 -21.59
CA GLY A 480 23.13 1.31 -20.18
C GLY A 480 22.60 2.74 -19.95
N CYS A 481 22.27 3.05 -18.70
CA CYS A 481 21.88 4.41 -18.29
C CYS A 481 23.11 5.18 -17.78
N PRO A 482 23.38 6.41 -18.28
CA PRO A 482 24.46 7.23 -17.73
C PRO A 482 24.19 7.71 -16.30
N VAL A 483 22.94 7.62 -15.83
CA VAL A 483 22.54 7.97 -14.47
C VAL A 483 22.39 6.67 -13.66
N PRO A 484 23.17 6.47 -12.58
CA PRO A 484 23.00 5.34 -11.68
C PRO A 484 21.58 5.27 -11.09
N PHE A 485 21.12 4.06 -10.76
CA PHE A 485 19.77 3.84 -10.23
C PHE A 485 19.47 4.71 -8.99
N ASP A 486 20.38 4.77 -8.02
CA ASP A 486 20.19 5.56 -6.80
C ASP A 486 20.03 7.06 -7.08
N GLU A 487 20.77 7.58 -8.06
CA GLU A 487 20.64 8.97 -8.51
C GLU A 487 19.31 9.20 -9.22
N ALA A 488 18.88 8.26 -10.08
CA ALA A 488 17.59 8.34 -10.76
C ALA A 488 16.42 8.36 -9.77
N VAL A 489 16.47 7.55 -8.70
CA VAL A 489 15.48 7.55 -7.61
C VAL A 489 15.46 8.91 -6.89
N SER A 490 16.62 9.46 -6.55
CA SER A 490 16.74 10.79 -5.91
C SER A 490 16.22 11.92 -6.82
N VAL A 491 16.49 11.83 -8.13
CA VAL A 491 15.97 12.78 -9.13
C VAL A 491 14.46 12.68 -9.23
N MET A 492 13.90 11.47 -9.30
CA MET A 492 12.45 11.25 -9.30
C MET A 492 11.78 11.90 -8.09
N TYR A 493 12.36 11.72 -6.89
CA TYR A 493 11.86 12.35 -5.68
C TYR A 493 11.90 13.88 -5.74
N SER A 494 13.03 14.43 -6.20
CA SER A 494 13.22 15.88 -6.33
C SER A 494 12.25 16.51 -7.33
N VAL A 495 12.04 15.85 -8.48
CA VAL A 495 11.05 16.24 -9.49
C VAL A 495 9.64 16.16 -8.89
N GLY A 496 9.33 15.09 -8.15
CA GLY A 496 8.02 14.90 -7.53
C GLY A 496 7.66 16.02 -6.56
N LYS A 497 8.60 16.42 -5.70
CA LYS A 497 8.44 17.56 -4.79
C LYS A 497 8.19 18.89 -5.52
N ALA A 498 8.73 19.04 -6.72
CA ALA A 498 8.57 20.23 -7.54
C ALA A 498 7.22 20.28 -8.28
N ILE A 499 6.48 19.16 -8.38
CA ILE A 499 5.14 19.14 -8.99
C ILE A 499 4.18 19.97 -8.11
N PRO A 500 3.45 20.96 -8.64
CA PRO A 500 2.43 21.70 -7.90
C PRO A 500 1.38 20.77 -7.30
N THR A 501 0.89 21.07 -6.09
CA THR A 501 -0.13 20.25 -5.39
C THR A 501 -1.37 20.00 -6.25
N THR A 502 -1.79 20.98 -7.06
CA THR A 502 -2.94 20.87 -7.98
C THR A 502 -2.74 19.87 -9.12
N LEU A 503 -1.50 19.44 -9.40
CA LEU A 503 -1.15 18.45 -10.42
C LEU A 503 -0.75 17.11 -9.81
N ARG A 504 -0.98 16.93 -8.51
CA ARG A 504 -0.95 15.66 -7.82
C ARG A 504 -2.38 15.17 -7.62
N GLU A 505 -2.58 14.18 -6.76
CA GLU A 505 -3.81 13.38 -6.59
C GLU A 505 -5.09 14.15 -6.18
N THR A 506 -5.11 15.48 -6.27
CA THR A 506 -6.22 16.33 -5.81
C THR A 506 -7.34 16.52 -6.83
N ALA A 507 -7.17 16.13 -8.10
CA ALA A 507 -8.12 16.37 -9.19
C ALA A 507 -8.42 17.86 -9.46
N LEU A 508 -7.53 18.77 -9.04
CA LEU A 508 -7.70 20.23 -9.14
C LEU A 508 -6.98 20.84 -10.36
N GLY A 509 -6.37 20.02 -11.23
CA GLY A 509 -5.57 20.50 -12.35
C GLY A 509 -5.70 19.64 -13.60
N GLY A 510 -4.59 19.50 -14.33
CA GLY A 510 -4.37 18.50 -15.40
C GLY A 510 -5.57 18.11 -16.26
N LEU A 511 -5.81 16.79 -16.35
CA LEU A 511 -6.91 16.21 -17.13
C LEU A 511 -8.25 16.33 -16.40
N ALA A 512 -8.24 16.36 -15.06
CA ALA A 512 -9.45 16.49 -14.26
C ALA A 512 -10.22 17.79 -14.57
N GLN A 513 -9.48 18.87 -14.89
CA GLN A 513 -10.05 20.18 -15.22
C GLN A 513 -10.31 20.38 -16.72
N ALA A 514 -10.18 19.35 -17.56
CA ALA A 514 -10.56 19.45 -18.97
C ALA A 514 -12.06 19.78 -19.09
N PRO A 515 -12.49 20.69 -19.99
CA PRO A 515 -13.89 21.10 -20.10
C PRO A 515 -14.87 19.95 -20.29
N SER A 516 -14.46 18.91 -21.04
CA SER A 516 -15.24 17.69 -21.25
C SER A 516 -15.50 16.89 -19.97
N CYS A 517 -14.61 17.00 -18.98
CA CYS A 517 -14.72 16.32 -17.69
C CYS A 517 -15.61 17.11 -16.72
N LEU A 518 -15.56 18.46 -16.79
CA LEU A 518 -16.36 19.34 -15.94
C LEU A 518 -17.83 19.45 -16.38
N ALA A 519 -18.12 19.26 -17.67
CA ALA A 519 -19.47 19.39 -18.22
C ALA A 519 -20.43 18.22 -17.90
N CYS A 520 -19.96 17.17 -17.22
CA CYS A 520 -20.76 15.98 -16.92
C CYS A 520 -21.58 16.18 -15.63
N SER A 521 -22.64 16.99 -15.70
CA SER A 521 -23.51 17.36 -14.56
C SER A 521 -24.58 16.32 -14.18
N GLY A 522 -24.49 15.08 -14.68
CA GLY A 522 -25.55 14.06 -14.57
C GLY A 522 -25.17 12.76 -13.84
N CYS A 523 -23.96 12.66 -13.29
CA CYS A 523 -23.46 11.44 -12.65
C CYS A 523 -22.83 11.77 -11.30
N HIS A 524 -23.62 12.15 -10.30
CA HIS A 524 -23.19 12.26 -8.90
C HIS A 524 -23.45 10.96 -8.14
#